data_AF-A0A8J2Q0N9-F1
#
_entry.id   AF-A0A8J2Q0N9-F1
#
_cell.length_a   1.000
_cell.length_b   1.000
_cell.length_c   1.000
_cell.angle_alpha   90.00
_cell.angle_beta   90.00
_cell.angle_gamma   90.00
#
_symmetry.space_group_name_H-M   'P 1'
#
loop_
_entity.id
_entity.type
_entity.pdbx_description
1 polymer ?
#
loop_
_entity_poly.entity_id
_entity_poly.type
_entity_poly.pdbx_seq_one_letter_code
_entity_poly.pdbx_strand_id
1 'polypeptide(L)'
;MLTFSDSKTGMTGVDKEHIQKIINENTSSDFEEHAKRKKERIDARIKRYSNIMAKFTPHQILQAQAEMDVLVGVLEKERDLSHYAVHVDMDAFYAAVEMRDDPSLRSIPMAVGSNSMLSTSNYAARRFGVRSAMPGFIAKKLCPQLKIVPGCFDKYREASLMVRKIFRDYDPDFYADGLDEAYIDLTAYLQNRFRTGSAEHERIRYMGECICQLPLVAENEICHLDNAEITEEICTKCKKLRKCVRDRITFGVNVDEVVREMRFRVEQAVGLTCSAGIAPNSLLAKVCSDINKPNGQYRLLNDKEAVLTFLKDLPIRKISGIGPVTEAVLKGIGLEKCGDLYEWRGVIGLLFTQLSYEYFLRVALGIFHVFSADRKTRQKSISTERTFHPTGDLGALLEEMLSRYFFKS
;
A
#
# COMPACT_ATOMS: atom_id res chain seq x y z
N MET A 1 -11.10 8.71 -18.61
CA MET A 1 -12.15 7.73 -18.26
C MET A 1 -11.89 7.29 -16.82
N LEU A 2 -12.82 6.64 -16.11
CA LEU A 2 -12.42 5.79 -14.97
C LEU A 2 -11.60 4.65 -15.59
N THR A 3 -10.29 4.87 -15.72
CA THR A 3 -9.39 3.89 -16.33
C THR A 3 -9.11 2.83 -15.29
N PHE A 4 -9.49 1.60 -15.59
CA PHE A 4 -9.17 0.46 -14.77
C PHE A 4 -7.66 0.27 -14.73
N SER A 5 -7.17 -0.10 -13.55
CA SER A 5 -5.78 -0.48 -13.35
C SER A 5 -5.77 -1.68 -12.42
N ASP A 6 -4.99 -2.68 -12.78
CA ASP A 6 -4.73 -3.88 -12.00
C ASP A 6 -3.47 -3.74 -11.13
N SER A 7 -2.96 -2.52 -10.96
CA SER A 7 -1.71 -2.27 -10.22
C SER A 7 -1.79 -2.63 -8.73
N LYS A 8 -3.01 -2.88 -8.21
CA LYS A 8 -3.30 -3.26 -6.82
C LYS A 8 -3.15 -4.78 -6.65
N THR A 9 -2.58 -5.20 -5.54
CA THR A 9 -2.34 -6.62 -5.24
C THR A 9 -3.64 -7.42 -5.17
N GLY A 10 -3.61 -8.68 -5.63
CA GLY A 10 -4.77 -9.58 -5.67
C GLY A 10 -5.62 -9.45 -6.93
N MET A 11 -5.09 -8.80 -7.97
CA MET A 11 -5.79 -8.54 -9.24
C MET A 11 -5.05 -9.12 -10.45
N THR A 12 -4.06 -9.99 -10.24
CA THR A 12 -3.34 -10.66 -11.33
C THR A 12 -4.30 -11.56 -12.12
N GLY A 13 -4.30 -11.43 -13.44
CA GLY A 13 -5.11 -12.28 -14.34
C GLY A 13 -6.57 -11.88 -14.50
N VAL A 14 -7.00 -10.72 -13.98
CA VAL A 14 -8.35 -10.21 -14.23
C VAL A 14 -8.51 -9.75 -15.68
N ASP A 15 -9.71 -9.95 -16.24
CA ASP A 15 -10.06 -9.50 -17.60
C ASP A 15 -10.24 -7.98 -17.64
N LYS A 16 -9.15 -7.28 -18.01
CA LYS A 16 -9.11 -5.80 -18.03
C LYS A 16 -10.09 -5.22 -19.06
N GLU A 17 -10.27 -5.89 -20.19
CA GLU A 17 -11.14 -5.40 -21.27
C GLU A 17 -12.60 -5.49 -20.85
N HIS A 18 -13.00 -6.63 -20.29
CA HIS A 18 -14.34 -6.82 -19.75
C HIS A 18 -14.65 -5.84 -18.61
N ILE A 19 -13.71 -5.67 -17.66
CA ILE A 19 -13.88 -4.72 -16.55
C ILE A 19 -14.00 -3.29 -17.08
N GLN A 20 -13.14 -2.90 -18.01
CA GLN A 20 -13.18 -1.55 -18.59
C GLN A 20 -14.48 -1.31 -19.36
N LYS A 21 -14.99 -2.32 -20.07
CA LYS A 21 -16.28 -2.27 -20.76
C LYS A 21 -17.41 -1.98 -19.76
N ILE A 22 -17.50 -2.73 -18.67
CA ILE A 22 -18.51 -2.52 -17.63
C ILE A 22 -18.40 -1.13 -17.02
N ILE A 23 -17.17 -0.66 -16.73
CA ILE A 23 -16.97 0.69 -16.21
C ILE A 23 -17.51 1.74 -17.19
N ASN A 24 -17.21 1.61 -18.48
CA ASN A 24 -17.66 2.56 -19.50
C ASN A 24 -19.17 2.58 -19.62
N GLU A 25 -19.82 1.40 -19.70
CA GLU A 25 -21.28 1.28 -19.79
C GLU A 25 -22.04 1.83 -18.57
N ASN A 26 -21.34 2.04 -17.44
CA ASN A 26 -21.94 2.50 -16.19
C ASN A 26 -21.33 3.83 -15.70
N THR A 27 -20.60 4.56 -16.55
CA THR A 27 -20.09 5.90 -16.23
C THR A 27 -21.03 6.96 -16.79
N SER A 28 -21.33 8.02 -16.02
CA SER A 28 -22.18 9.11 -16.50
C SER A 28 -21.48 9.99 -17.53
N SER A 29 -22.24 10.61 -18.42
CA SER A 29 -21.74 11.53 -19.45
C SER A 29 -20.89 12.67 -18.87
N ASP A 30 -21.32 13.23 -17.73
CA ASP A 30 -20.60 14.33 -17.07
C ASP A 30 -19.22 13.87 -16.59
N PHE A 31 -19.15 12.66 -16.04
CA PHE A 31 -17.89 12.08 -15.61
C PHE A 31 -17.02 11.74 -16.81
N GLU A 32 -17.59 11.18 -17.89
CA GLU A 32 -16.88 10.91 -19.14
C GLU A 32 -16.25 12.17 -19.72
N GLU A 33 -16.98 13.29 -19.76
CA GLU A 33 -16.47 14.57 -20.25
C GLU A 33 -15.32 15.08 -19.37
N HIS A 34 -15.48 15.05 -18.05
CA HIS A 34 -14.38 15.40 -17.12
C HIS A 34 -13.15 14.51 -17.36
N ALA A 35 -13.37 13.21 -17.57
CA ALA A 35 -12.33 12.25 -17.88
C ALA A 35 -11.63 12.52 -19.22
N LYS A 36 -12.37 12.96 -20.23
CA LYS A 36 -11.86 13.37 -21.54
C LYS A 36 -10.99 14.62 -21.43
N ARG A 37 -11.49 15.66 -20.75
CA ARG A 37 -10.72 16.90 -20.47
C ARG A 37 -9.40 16.59 -19.74
N LYS A 38 -9.41 15.64 -18.79
CA LYS A 38 -8.19 15.19 -18.11
C LYS A 38 -7.21 14.51 -19.07
N LYS A 39 -7.68 13.65 -19.97
CA LYS A 39 -6.86 12.99 -20.99
C LYS A 39 -6.24 14.01 -21.95
N GLU A 40 -7.04 14.95 -22.45
CA GLU A 40 -6.56 16.02 -23.34
C GLU A 40 -5.45 16.86 -22.70
N ARG A 41 -5.52 17.15 -21.40
CA ARG A 41 -4.44 17.82 -20.66
C ARG A 41 -3.15 17.00 -20.60
N ILE A 42 -3.27 15.67 -20.45
CA ILE A 42 -2.12 14.75 -20.46
C ILE A 42 -1.51 14.71 -21.87
N ASP A 43 -2.33 14.50 -22.90
CA ASP A 43 -1.90 14.43 -24.30
C ASP A 43 -1.24 15.75 -24.74
N ALA A 44 -1.79 16.90 -24.33
CA ALA A 44 -1.19 18.20 -24.58
C ALA A 44 0.19 18.34 -23.90
N ARG A 45 0.35 17.81 -22.68
CA ARG A 45 1.64 17.82 -21.97
C ARG A 45 2.66 16.91 -22.64
N ILE A 46 2.25 15.72 -23.08
CA ILE A 46 3.10 14.79 -23.84
C ILE A 46 3.57 15.48 -25.13
N LYS A 47 2.64 16.01 -25.94
CA LYS A 47 2.96 16.73 -27.18
C LYS A 47 3.91 17.90 -26.93
N ARG A 48 3.71 18.67 -25.85
CA ARG A 48 4.63 19.76 -25.46
C ARG A 48 6.03 19.23 -25.22
N TYR A 49 6.18 18.15 -24.46
CA TYR A 49 7.48 17.55 -24.19
C TYR A 49 8.13 16.98 -25.44
N SER A 50 7.38 16.23 -26.27
CA SER A 50 7.89 15.73 -27.55
C SER A 50 8.39 16.87 -28.46
N ASN A 51 7.67 17.99 -28.52
CA ASN A 51 8.06 19.17 -29.30
C ASN A 51 9.32 19.87 -28.75
N ILE A 52 9.53 19.83 -27.42
CA ILE A 52 10.75 20.36 -26.80
C ILE A 52 11.92 19.41 -27.10
N MET A 53 11.72 18.11 -26.89
CA MET A 53 12.73 17.07 -27.12
C MET A 53 13.21 17.03 -28.58
N ALA A 54 12.31 17.25 -29.55
CA ALA A 54 12.67 17.30 -30.96
C ALA A 54 13.65 18.44 -31.33
N LYS A 55 13.82 19.43 -30.44
CA LYS A 55 14.76 20.55 -30.65
C LYS A 55 16.14 20.28 -30.04
N PHE A 56 16.29 19.23 -29.24
CA PHE A 56 17.56 18.92 -28.59
C PHE A 56 18.56 18.38 -29.62
N THR A 57 19.76 18.95 -29.61
CA THR A 57 20.86 18.41 -30.40
C THR A 57 21.58 17.30 -29.63
N PRO A 58 22.25 16.35 -30.30
CA PRO A 58 23.06 15.34 -29.63
C PRO A 58 24.11 15.95 -28.69
N HIS A 59 24.71 17.09 -29.07
CA HIS A 59 25.65 17.82 -28.22
C HIS A 59 25.00 18.33 -26.92
N GLN A 60 23.81 18.91 -26.99
CA GLN A 60 23.09 19.37 -25.80
C GLN A 60 22.76 18.22 -24.86
N ILE A 61 22.32 17.08 -25.41
CA ILE A 61 22.01 15.88 -24.61
C ILE A 61 23.27 15.36 -23.91
N LEU A 62 24.40 15.29 -24.63
CA LEU A 62 25.67 14.85 -24.04
C LEU A 62 26.17 15.80 -22.95
N GLN A 63 26.07 17.11 -23.16
CA GLN A 63 26.43 18.10 -22.16
C GLN A 63 25.55 17.97 -20.90
N ALA A 64 24.23 17.91 -21.08
CA ALA A 64 23.31 17.73 -19.96
C ALA A 64 23.52 16.38 -19.26
N GLN A 65 23.88 15.33 -19.99
CA GLN A 65 24.21 14.04 -19.39
C GLN A 65 25.47 14.16 -18.51
N ALA A 66 26.51 14.86 -18.94
CA ALA A 66 27.70 15.09 -18.13
C ALA A 66 27.37 15.89 -16.85
N GLU A 67 26.50 16.90 -16.95
CA GLU A 67 25.99 17.63 -15.77
C GLU A 67 25.21 16.72 -14.82
N MET A 68 24.37 15.83 -15.35
CA MET A 68 23.66 14.84 -14.55
C MET A 68 24.60 13.79 -13.96
N ASP A 69 25.68 13.40 -14.63
CA ASP A 69 26.69 12.48 -14.11
C ASP A 69 27.43 13.07 -12.89
N VAL A 70 27.68 14.39 -12.90
CA VAL A 70 28.20 15.10 -11.72
C VAL A 70 27.19 15.02 -10.57
N LEU A 71 25.91 15.27 -10.83
CA LEU A 71 24.86 15.15 -9.82
C LEU A 71 24.71 13.70 -9.31
N VAL A 72 24.79 12.69 -10.18
CA VAL A 72 24.82 11.27 -9.79
C VAL A 72 25.97 11.03 -8.81
N GLY A 73 27.17 11.56 -9.10
CA GLY A 73 28.32 11.48 -8.20
C GLY A 73 28.12 12.18 -6.85
N VAL A 74 27.32 13.25 -6.80
CA VAL A 74 26.91 13.90 -5.55
C VAL A 74 25.91 13.02 -4.79
N LEU A 75 24.84 12.57 -5.44
CA LEU A 75 23.80 11.75 -4.83
C LEU A 75 24.35 10.42 -4.31
N GLU A 76 25.27 9.77 -5.03
CA GLU A 76 25.91 8.53 -4.59
C GLU A 76 26.71 8.67 -3.29
N LYS A 77 27.21 9.88 -2.96
CA LYS A 77 27.85 10.14 -1.66
C LYS A 77 26.84 10.14 -0.50
N GLU A 78 25.56 10.36 -0.79
CA GLU A 78 24.47 10.28 0.19
C GLU A 78 23.93 8.85 0.35
N ARG A 79 24.42 7.88 -0.45
CA ARG A 79 23.94 6.50 -0.36
C ARG A 79 24.31 5.92 1.00
N ASP A 80 23.29 5.57 1.75
CA ASP A 80 23.41 4.84 3.01
C ASP A 80 22.75 3.47 2.88
N LEU A 81 23.55 2.42 3.05
CA LEU A 81 23.11 1.02 3.05
C LEU A 81 23.21 0.37 4.43
N SER A 82 23.53 1.15 5.47
CA SER A 82 23.72 0.63 6.84
C SER A 82 22.40 0.34 7.57
N HIS A 83 21.27 0.82 7.04
CA HIS A 83 19.98 0.75 7.70
C HIS A 83 19.08 -0.41 7.22
N TYR A 84 18.30 -0.96 8.14
CA TYR A 84 17.24 -1.92 7.84
C TYR A 84 15.87 -1.26 7.94
N ALA A 85 15.49 -0.52 6.90
CA ALA A 85 14.18 0.10 6.79
C ALA A 85 13.10 -0.95 6.51
N VAL A 86 12.01 -0.91 7.27
CA VAL A 86 10.86 -1.78 7.10
C VAL A 86 9.62 -0.95 6.87
N HIS A 87 8.88 -1.27 5.82
CA HIS A 87 7.52 -0.78 5.61
C HIS A 87 6.56 -1.91 5.88
N VAL A 88 5.60 -1.70 6.78
CA VAL A 88 4.52 -2.64 7.10
C VAL A 88 3.21 -2.07 6.62
N ASP A 89 2.38 -2.91 5.99
CA ASP A 89 1.07 -2.54 5.44
C ASP A 89 0.06 -3.67 5.73
N MET A 90 -1.00 -3.35 6.47
CA MET A 90 -2.05 -4.29 6.86
C MET A 90 -2.86 -4.77 5.64
N ASP A 91 -3.09 -6.08 5.55
CA ASP A 91 -3.70 -6.66 4.34
C ASP A 91 -5.20 -6.39 4.26
N ALA A 92 -5.61 -5.62 3.26
CA ALA A 92 -7.01 -5.23 3.04
C ALA A 92 -7.69 -4.68 4.31
N PHE A 93 -6.96 -3.86 5.07
CA PHE A 93 -7.21 -3.53 6.49
C PHE A 93 -8.68 -3.42 6.90
N TYR A 94 -9.44 -2.45 6.36
CA TYR A 94 -10.83 -2.26 6.81
C TYR A 94 -11.69 -3.49 6.53
N ALA A 95 -11.54 -4.13 5.38
CA ALA A 95 -12.26 -5.37 5.06
C ALA A 95 -11.82 -6.53 5.97
N ALA A 96 -10.52 -6.60 6.32
CA ALA A 96 -10.02 -7.60 7.26
C ALA A 96 -10.59 -7.43 8.67
N VAL A 97 -10.74 -6.18 9.14
CA VAL A 97 -11.43 -5.88 10.41
C VAL A 97 -12.89 -6.32 10.34
N GLU A 98 -13.63 -6.00 9.27
CA GLU A 98 -15.00 -6.47 9.10
C GLU A 98 -15.08 -8.01 9.12
N MET A 99 -14.18 -8.70 8.40
CA MET A 99 -14.14 -10.16 8.33
C MET A 99 -13.74 -10.82 9.65
N ARG A 100 -12.92 -10.17 10.47
CA ARG A 100 -12.62 -10.62 11.83
C ARG A 100 -13.88 -10.57 12.69
N ASP A 101 -14.57 -9.43 12.67
CA ASP A 101 -15.72 -9.15 13.52
C ASP A 101 -17.00 -9.89 13.04
N ASP A 102 -17.12 -10.18 11.75
CA ASP A 102 -18.17 -11.02 11.17
C ASP A 102 -17.55 -12.13 10.29
N PRO A 103 -17.36 -13.34 10.84
CA PRO A 103 -16.76 -14.47 10.12
C PRO A 103 -17.53 -14.90 8.88
N SER A 104 -18.82 -14.55 8.73
CA SER A 104 -19.60 -14.87 7.53
C SER A 104 -19.10 -14.12 6.28
N LEU A 105 -18.34 -13.03 6.46
CA LEU A 105 -17.79 -12.24 5.37
C LEU A 105 -16.51 -12.84 4.76
N ARG A 106 -15.87 -13.81 5.43
CA ARG A 106 -14.56 -14.35 5.01
C ARG A 106 -14.62 -15.17 3.73
N SER A 107 -15.73 -15.86 3.50
CA SER A 107 -15.92 -16.76 2.36
C SER A 107 -16.58 -16.11 1.14
N ILE A 108 -16.92 -14.81 1.23
CA ILE A 108 -17.63 -14.09 0.17
C ILE A 108 -16.86 -12.87 -0.32
N PRO A 109 -17.06 -12.44 -1.58
CA PRO A 109 -16.60 -11.13 -2.05
C PRO A 109 -17.24 -10.00 -1.22
N MET A 110 -16.42 -9.16 -0.58
CA MET A 110 -16.91 -8.02 0.19
C MET A 110 -16.07 -6.76 0.02
N ALA A 111 -16.69 -5.61 0.18
CA ALA A 111 -16.03 -4.30 0.18
C ALA A 111 -16.54 -3.39 1.31
N VAL A 112 -15.68 -2.51 1.80
CA VAL A 112 -16.04 -1.48 2.79
C VAL A 112 -16.29 -0.17 2.09
N GLY A 113 -17.42 0.48 2.38
CA GLY A 113 -17.78 1.78 1.83
C GLY A 113 -19.28 1.92 1.66
N SER A 114 -19.70 2.48 0.53
CA SER A 114 -21.09 2.68 0.17
C SER A 114 -21.34 2.36 -1.30
N ASN A 115 -22.58 2.48 -1.74
CA ASN A 115 -22.91 2.40 -3.16
C ASN A 115 -22.22 3.51 -3.98
N SER A 116 -21.91 4.65 -3.36
CA SER A 116 -21.27 5.79 -4.01
C SER A 116 -19.75 5.61 -4.17
N MET A 117 -19.08 5.06 -3.15
CA MET A 117 -17.63 4.89 -3.17
C MET A 117 -17.16 3.77 -2.22
N LEU A 118 -16.21 2.96 -2.69
CA LEU A 118 -15.55 1.92 -1.90
C LEU A 118 -14.20 2.41 -1.35
N SER A 119 -13.98 2.22 -0.05
CA SER A 119 -12.69 2.49 0.60
C SER A 119 -11.69 1.36 0.34
N THR A 120 -12.12 0.10 0.46
CA THR A 120 -11.30 -1.08 0.18
C THR A 120 -12.16 -2.30 -0.12
N SER A 121 -11.54 -3.38 -0.57
CA SER A 121 -12.16 -4.68 -0.86
C SER A 121 -11.27 -5.82 -0.37
N ASN A 122 -11.90 -6.93 0.04
CA ASN A 122 -11.16 -8.16 0.35
C ASN A 122 -10.58 -8.80 -0.92
N TYR A 123 -9.62 -9.69 -0.76
CA TYR A 123 -8.94 -10.32 -1.89
C TYR A 123 -9.88 -11.16 -2.76
N ALA A 124 -10.95 -11.73 -2.19
CA ALA A 124 -11.97 -12.45 -2.96
C ALA A 124 -12.68 -11.52 -3.96
N ALA A 125 -13.06 -10.30 -3.56
CA ALA A 125 -13.66 -9.32 -4.44
C ALA A 125 -12.69 -8.75 -5.48
N ARG A 126 -11.40 -8.62 -5.14
CA ARG A 126 -10.36 -8.14 -6.08
C ARG A 126 -10.21 -9.01 -7.32
N ARG A 127 -10.50 -10.32 -7.21
CA ARG A 127 -10.52 -11.26 -8.36
C ARG A 127 -11.57 -10.91 -9.41
N PHE A 128 -12.59 -10.14 -9.05
CA PHE A 128 -13.62 -9.63 -9.96
C PHE A 128 -13.31 -8.21 -10.49
N GLY A 129 -12.13 -7.65 -10.16
CA GLY A 129 -11.80 -6.27 -10.50
C GLY A 129 -12.26 -5.23 -9.48
N VAL A 130 -12.95 -5.62 -8.39
CA VAL A 130 -13.43 -4.69 -7.36
C VAL A 130 -12.26 -4.16 -6.52
N ARG A 131 -12.09 -2.84 -6.47
CA ARG A 131 -10.96 -2.18 -5.80
C ARG A 131 -11.36 -0.91 -5.06
N SER A 132 -10.46 -0.43 -4.18
CA SER A 132 -10.57 0.89 -3.56
C SER A 132 -10.70 2.01 -4.59
N ALA A 133 -11.44 3.07 -4.25
CA ALA A 133 -11.77 4.21 -5.09
C ALA A 133 -12.64 3.87 -6.32
N MET A 134 -13.33 2.73 -6.30
CA MET A 134 -14.35 2.36 -7.28
C MET A 134 -15.74 2.69 -6.71
N PRO A 135 -16.68 3.22 -7.52
CA PRO A 135 -18.07 3.35 -7.10
C PRO A 135 -18.70 1.99 -6.80
N GLY A 136 -19.43 1.88 -5.68
CA GLY A 136 -20.04 0.62 -5.24
C GLY A 136 -21.06 0.06 -6.23
N PHE A 137 -21.80 0.93 -6.94
CA PHE A 137 -22.76 0.49 -7.95
C PHE A 137 -22.08 -0.17 -9.16
N ILE A 138 -20.90 0.32 -9.58
CA ILE A 138 -20.10 -0.32 -10.64
C ILE A 138 -19.53 -1.64 -10.12
N ALA A 139 -19.02 -1.65 -8.89
CA ALA A 139 -18.48 -2.87 -8.28
C ALA A 139 -19.52 -4.00 -8.21
N LYS A 140 -20.79 -3.69 -7.97
CA LYS A 140 -21.89 -4.68 -8.01
C LYS A 140 -22.20 -5.19 -9.41
N LYS A 141 -21.89 -4.44 -10.48
CA LYS A 141 -21.99 -4.94 -11.85
C LYS A 141 -20.87 -5.93 -12.16
N LEU A 142 -19.66 -5.67 -11.67
CA LEU A 142 -18.52 -6.59 -11.77
C LEU A 142 -18.70 -7.86 -10.94
N CYS A 143 -19.33 -7.74 -9.77
CA CYS A 143 -19.54 -8.84 -8.84
C CYS A 143 -20.95 -8.73 -8.23
N PRO A 144 -21.98 -9.35 -8.85
CA PRO A 144 -23.37 -9.27 -8.38
C PRO A 144 -23.58 -9.74 -6.93
N GLN A 145 -22.77 -10.71 -6.48
CA GLN A 145 -22.77 -11.25 -5.12
C GLN A 145 -21.98 -10.39 -4.11
N LEU A 146 -21.43 -9.23 -4.51
CA LEU A 146 -20.63 -8.37 -3.65
C LEU A 146 -21.43 -7.84 -2.46
N LYS A 147 -20.93 -8.14 -1.25
CA LYS A 147 -21.43 -7.52 -0.02
C LYS A 147 -20.69 -6.19 0.24
N ILE A 148 -21.42 -5.08 0.22
CA ILE A 148 -20.88 -3.78 0.65
C ILE A 148 -21.25 -3.56 2.11
N VAL A 149 -20.25 -3.33 2.95
CA VAL A 149 -20.38 -3.10 4.40
C VAL A 149 -20.04 -1.62 4.69
N PRO A 150 -20.88 -0.89 5.44
CA PRO A 150 -20.56 0.47 5.88
C PRO A 150 -19.29 0.50 6.73
N GLY A 151 -18.45 1.52 6.54
CA GLY A 151 -17.22 1.65 7.32
C GLY A 151 -17.49 2.09 8.77
N CYS A 152 -16.78 1.49 9.73
CA CYS A 152 -16.76 1.95 11.13
C CYS A 152 -15.34 2.35 11.53
N PHE A 153 -15.05 3.65 11.55
CA PHE A 153 -13.69 4.15 11.76
C PHE A 153 -13.15 3.95 13.17
N ASP A 154 -14.02 3.84 14.19
CA ASP A 154 -13.56 3.68 15.57
C ASP A 154 -12.89 2.33 15.79
N LYS A 155 -13.46 1.23 15.26
CA LYS A 155 -12.79 -0.08 15.32
C LYS A 155 -11.52 -0.15 14.47
N TYR A 156 -11.44 0.60 13.36
CA TYR A 156 -10.21 0.66 12.56
C TYR A 156 -9.11 1.39 13.32
N ARG A 157 -9.45 2.48 14.03
CA ARG A 157 -8.53 3.19 14.92
C ARG A 157 -8.08 2.30 16.08
N GLU A 158 -9.00 1.57 16.70
CA GLU A 158 -8.67 0.65 17.79
C GLU A 158 -7.70 -0.45 17.34
N ALA A 159 -7.99 -1.11 16.22
CA ALA A 159 -7.09 -2.10 15.63
C ALA A 159 -5.72 -1.50 15.31
N SER A 160 -5.68 -0.31 14.70
CA SER A 160 -4.44 0.41 14.41
C SER A 160 -3.64 0.71 15.67
N LEU A 161 -4.29 1.16 16.76
CA LEU A 161 -3.63 1.45 18.03
C LEU A 161 -3.01 0.20 18.66
N MET A 162 -3.67 -0.96 18.56
CA MET A 162 -3.11 -2.23 19.03
C MET A 162 -1.88 -2.64 18.24
N VAL A 163 -1.94 -2.55 16.90
CA VAL A 163 -0.79 -2.85 16.02
C VAL A 163 0.38 -1.91 16.30
N ARG A 164 0.12 -0.60 16.43
CA ARG A 164 1.15 0.40 16.75
C ARG A 164 1.82 0.17 18.10
N LYS A 165 1.13 -0.41 19.10
CA LYS A 165 1.77 -0.79 20.36
C LYS A 165 2.90 -1.79 20.12
N ILE A 166 2.68 -2.76 19.24
CA ILE A 166 3.69 -3.77 18.88
C ILE A 166 4.85 -3.12 18.12
N PHE A 167 4.57 -2.23 17.15
CA PHE A 167 5.61 -1.57 16.38
C PHE A 167 6.58 -0.75 17.24
N ARG A 168 6.09 -0.13 18.34
CA ARG A 168 6.94 0.61 19.29
C ARG A 168 8.00 -0.23 19.99
N ASP A 169 7.80 -1.54 20.09
CA ASP A 169 8.80 -2.43 20.67
C ASP A 169 9.99 -2.64 19.71
N TYR A 170 9.78 -2.42 18.41
CA TYR A 170 10.80 -2.55 17.36
C TYR A 170 11.47 -1.22 17.03
N ASP A 171 10.68 -0.13 16.94
CA ASP A 171 11.17 1.23 16.75
C ASP A 171 10.26 2.18 17.55
N PRO A 172 10.72 2.73 18.70
CA PRO A 172 9.95 3.68 19.49
C PRO A 172 9.54 4.95 18.73
N ASP A 173 10.30 5.32 17.69
CA ASP A 173 10.12 6.51 16.88
C ASP A 173 9.54 6.21 15.49
N PHE A 174 8.95 5.02 15.30
CA PHE A 174 8.36 4.61 14.02
C PHE A 174 7.38 5.67 13.49
N TYR A 175 7.29 5.78 12.16
CA TYR A 175 6.38 6.71 11.49
C TYR A 175 5.15 5.97 10.97
N ALA A 176 3.95 6.37 11.36
CA ALA A 176 2.70 5.81 10.85
C ALA A 176 2.15 6.66 9.69
N ASP A 177 1.88 6.03 8.54
CA ASP A 177 1.26 6.67 7.38
C ASP A 177 -0.18 6.15 7.22
N GLY A 178 -1.16 6.89 7.76
CA GLY A 178 -2.53 6.39 7.85
C GLY A 178 -2.73 5.37 8.97
N LEU A 179 -3.78 4.54 8.89
CA LEU A 179 -4.15 3.61 9.97
C LEU A 179 -3.48 2.24 9.83
N ASP A 180 -3.12 1.86 8.61
CA ASP A 180 -2.68 0.53 8.21
C ASP A 180 -1.23 0.44 7.77
N GLU A 181 -0.52 1.57 7.63
CA GLU A 181 0.87 1.56 7.19
C GLU A 181 1.81 2.20 8.21
N ALA A 182 3.03 1.68 8.27
CA ALA A 182 4.08 2.18 9.15
C ALA A 182 5.47 1.95 8.55
N TYR A 183 6.38 2.86 8.87
CA TYR A 183 7.80 2.79 8.57
C TYR A 183 8.58 2.65 9.87
N ILE A 184 9.42 1.61 9.94
CA ILE A 184 10.13 1.16 11.12
C ILE A 184 11.60 1.01 10.73
N ASP A 185 12.53 1.53 11.53
CA ASP A 185 13.96 1.23 11.36
C ASP A 185 14.42 0.20 12.37
N LEU A 186 14.73 -1.00 11.88
CA LEU A 186 15.16 -2.11 12.72
C LEU A 186 16.65 -2.08 13.07
N THR A 187 17.41 -1.07 12.63
CA THR A 187 18.87 -1.05 12.75
C THR A 187 19.34 -1.18 14.21
N ALA A 188 18.78 -0.36 15.11
CA ALA A 188 19.10 -0.44 16.53
C ALA A 188 18.56 -1.71 17.19
N TYR A 189 17.33 -2.13 16.83
CA TYR A 189 16.71 -3.33 17.37
C TYR A 189 17.52 -4.59 17.03
N LEU A 190 18.00 -4.71 15.80
CA LEU A 190 18.79 -5.85 15.34
C LEU A 190 20.11 -5.97 16.11
N GLN A 191 20.81 -4.86 16.36
CA GLN A 191 22.03 -4.86 17.17
C GLN A 191 21.78 -5.43 18.57
N ASN A 192 20.65 -5.11 19.19
CA ASN A 192 20.26 -5.71 20.47
C ASN A 192 19.87 -7.18 20.31
N ARG A 193 19.09 -7.52 19.27
CA ARG A 193 18.64 -8.89 18.99
C ARG A 193 19.80 -9.86 18.80
N PHE A 194 20.86 -9.45 18.12
CA PHE A 194 22.07 -10.25 17.98
C PHE A 194 22.73 -10.59 19.32
N ARG A 195 22.59 -9.73 20.34
CA ARG A 195 23.12 -9.96 21.69
C ARG A 195 22.19 -10.84 22.53
N THR A 196 20.88 -10.67 22.39
CA THR A 196 19.89 -11.41 23.20
C THR A 196 19.54 -12.79 22.63
N GLY A 197 19.85 -13.07 21.37
CA GLY A 197 19.57 -14.35 20.73
C GLY A 197 18.14 -14.47 20.18
N SER A 198 17.69 -15.69 19.93
CA SER A 198 16.35 -15.98 19.42
C SER A 198 15.26 -15.62 20.43
N ALA A 199 14.06 -15.24 19.96
CA ALA A 199 12.90 -15.04 20.81
C ALA A 199 11.89 -16.17 20.62
N GLU A 200 11.44 -16.76 21.72
CA GLU A 200 10.35 -17.73 21.75
C GLU A 200 9.06 -17.02 22.16
N HIS A 201 7.97 -17.33 21.47
CA HIS A 201 6.63 -16.81 21.77
C HIS A 201 5.62 -17.96 21.86
N GLU A 202 4.64 -17.81 22.75
CA GLU A 202 3.44 -18.65 22.70
C GLU A 202 2.64 -18.32 21.43
N ARG A 203 2.16 -19.35 20.75
CA ARG A 203 1.29 -19.23 19.58
C ARG A 203 -0.04 -19.89 19.88
N ILE A 204 -1.11 -19.11 19.71
CA ILE A 204 -2.49 -19.53 19.88
C ILE A 204 -3.17 -19.50 18.51
N ARG A 205 -3.82 -20.61 18.15
CA ARG A 205 -4.60 -20.78 16.91
C ARG A 205 -5.90 -21.51 17.20
N TYR A 206 -6.87 -21.37 16.30
CA TYR A 206 -8.20 -21.96 16.47
C TYR A 206 -8.57 -22.90 15.31
N MET A 207 -9.27 -23.98 15.62
CA MET A 207 -9.81 -24.91 14.62
C MET A 207 -11.13 -25.54 15.08
N GLY A 208 -11.70 -26.41 14.25
CA GLY A 208 -13.00 -27.07 14.49
C GLY A 208 -14.14 -26.39 13.73
N GLU A 209 -15.37 -26.56 14.22
CA GLU A 209 -16.57 -26.05 13.55
C GLU A 209 -16.75 -24.53 13.68
N CYS A 210 -16.08 -23.93 14.67
CA CYS A 210 -16.13 -22.50 14.93
C CYS A 210 -14.94 -21.76 14.29
N ILE A 211 -15.25 -20.78 13.45
CA ILE A 211 -14.27 -19.85 12.86
C ILE A 211 -14.32 -18.44 13.47
N CYS A 212 -14.95 -18.26 14.64
CA CYS A 212 -15.19 -16.91 15.17
C CYS A 212 -13.93 -16.20 15.70
N GLN A 213 -12.87 -16.93 16.02
CA GLN A 213 -11.60 -16.36 16.47
C GLN A 213 -10.52 -16.56 15.41
N LEU A 214 -9.50 -15.72 15.48
CA LEU A 214 -8.33 -15.73 14.62
C LEU A 214 -7.07 -15.70 15.50
N PRO A 215 -5.92 -16.22 15.01
CA PRO A 215 -5.75 -16.90 13.71
C PRO A 215 -6.29 -18.33 13.68
N LEU A 216 -6.62 -18.84 12.49
CA LEU A 216 -7.01 -20.24 12.30
C LEU A 216 -5.78 -21.12 12.08
N VAL A 217 -5.87 -22.40 12.46
CA VAL A 217 -4.89 -23.41 12.06
C VAL A 217 -5.01 -23.63 10.55
N ALA A 218 -3.91 -23.51 9.81
CA ALA A 218 -3.91 -23.79 8.38
C ALA A 218 -4.04 -25.30 8.10
N GLU A 219 -4.67 -25.68 6.99
CA GLU A 219 -4.94 -27.10 6.67
C GLU A 219 -3.66 -27.96 6.64
N ASN A 220 -2.56 -27.39 6.14
CA ASN A 220 -1.25 -28.04 6.08
C ASN A 220 -0.53 -28.15 7.44
N GLU A 221 -1.00 -27.47 8.48
CA GLU A 221 -0.43 -27.55 9.83
C GLU A 221 -1.13 -28.60 10.71
N ILE A 222 -2.28 -29.12 10.28
CA ILE A 222 -3.09 -30.07 11.07
C ILE A 222 -2.32 -31.35 11.37
N CYS A 223 -1.48 -31.82 10.44
CA CYS A 223 -0.64 -33.00 10.61
C CYS A 223 0.61 -32.79 11.49
N HIS A 224 0.83 -31.59 12.01
CA HIS A 224 2.02 -31.22 12.80
C HIS A 224 1.65 -30.71 14.21
N LEU A 225 0.54 -31.18 14.77
CA LEU A 225 0.03 -30.76 16.08
C LEU A 225 0.44 -31.67 17.24
N ASP A 226 1.33 -32.63 17.02
CA ASP A 226 1.65 -33.68 18.00
C ASP A 226 2.18 -33.15 19.34
N ASN A 227 2.83 -31.97 19.32
CA ASN A 227 3.38 -31.31 20.51
C ASN A 227 2.54 -30.12 21.00
N ALA A 228 1.36 -29.88 20.42
CA ALA A 228 0.50 -28.75 20.78
C ALA A 228 -0.48 -29.13 21.90
N GLU A 229 -0.69 -28.21 22.84
CA GLU A 229 -1.77 -28.33 23.81
C GLU A 229 -3.09 -27.96 23.14
N ILE A 230 -4.07 -28.87 23.17
CA ILE A 230 -5.39 -28.65 22.57
C ILE A 230 -6.46 -28.64 23.66
N THR A 231 -7.20 -27.55 23.74
CA THR A 231 -8.34 -27.39 24.64
C THR A 231 -9.62 -27.18 23.84
N GLU A 232 -10.74 -27.66 24.36
CA GLU A 232 -12.04 -27.52 23.71
C GLU A 232 -12.94 -26.57 24.49
N GLU A 233 -13.68 -25.73 23.78
CA GLU A 233 -14.65 -24.82 24.39
C GLU A 233 -15.84 -24.56 23.45
N ILE A 234 -16.99 -24.22 24.02
CA ILE A 234 -18.15 -23.79 23.26
C ILE A 234 -18.06 -22.29 23.00
N CYS A 235 -18.07 -21.90 21.73
CA CYS A 235 -17.96 -20.50 21.36
C CYS A 235 -19.18 -19.69 21.85
N THR A 236 -18.95 -18.62 22.60
CA THR A 236 -20.02 -17.77 23.12
C THR A 236 -20.85 -17.09 22.02
N LYS A 237 -20.23 -16.82 20.86
CA LYS A 237 -20.84 -16.14 19.70
C LYS A 237 -21.69 -17.06 18.83
N CYS A 238 -21.14 -18.18 18.34
CA CYS A 238 -21.84 -19.05 17.39
C CYS A 238 -22.33 -20.38 18.00
N LYS A 239 -22.06 -20.63 19.29
CA LYS A 239 -22.44 -21.84 20.03
C LYS A 239 -21.86 -23.17 19.49
N LYS A 240 -20.95 -23.11 18.52
CA LYS A 240 -20.24 -24.29 17.99
C LYS A 240 -19.01 -24.62 18.83
N LEU A 241 -18.60 -25.90 18.78
CA LEU A 241 -17.35 -26.36 19.38
C LEU A 241 -16.14 -25.69 18.69
N ARG A 242 -15.22 -25.19 19.50
CA ARG A 242 -13.95 -24.62 19.07
C ARG A 242 -12.81 -25.35 19.77
N LYS A 243 -11.78 -25.69 18.99
CA LYS A 243 -10.51 -26.18 19.53
C LYS A 243 -9.51 -25.04 19.56
N CYS A 244 -8.94 -24.77 20.72
CA CYS A 244 -7.85 -23.82 20.92
C CYS A 244 -6.54 -24.61 20.99
N VAL A 245 -5.65 -24.33 20.05
CA VAL A 245 -4.35 -24.98 19.88
C VAL A 245 -3.27 -24.02 20.37
N ARG A 246 -2.49 -24.44 21.37
CA ARG A 246 -1.36 -23.69 21.92
C ARG A 246 -0.07 -24.45 21.68
N ASP A 247 0.91 -23.76 21.12
CA ASP A 247 2.27 -24.26 21.00
C ASP A 247 3.27 -23.11 21.14
N ARG A 248 4.55 -23.37 20.88
CA ARG A 248 5.60 -22.37 20.91
C ARG A 248 6.30 -22.26 19.58
N ILE A 249 6.69 -21.05 19.25
CA ILE A 249 7.43 -20.74 18.02
C ILE A 249 8.61 -19.85 18.35
N THR A 250 9.76 -20.17 17.74
CA THR A 250 11.01 -19.43 17.91
C THR A 250 11.34 -18.65 16.64
N PHE A 251 11.82 -17.43 16.83
CA PHE A 251 12.27 -16.54 15.77
C PHE A 251 13.77 -16.29 15.93
N GLY A 252 14.51 -16.42 14.83
CA GLY A 252 15.95 -16.18 14.79
C GLY A 252 16.33 -14.71 15.01
N VAL A 253 17.59 -14.40 14.70
CA VAL A 253 18.18 -13.07 14.96
C VAL A 253 18.30 -12.19 13.72
N ASN A 254 18.18 -12.77 12.52
CA ASN A 254 18.32 -12.01 11.28
C ASN A 254 17.07 -11.15 11.03
N VAL A 255 17.20 -10.16 10.13
CA VAL A 255 16.13 -9.20 9.85
C VAL A 255 14.86 -9.86 9.31
N ASP A 256 14.98 -10.92 8.51
CA ASP A 256 13.83 -11.65 7.98
C ASP A 256 13.02 -12.29 9.10
N GLU A 257 13.70 -12.88 10.09
CA GLU A 257 13.10 -13.49 11.27
C GLU A 257 12.48 -12.46 12.21
N VAL A 258 13.12 -11.30 12.41
CA VAL A 258 12.57 -10.21 13.23
C VAL A 258 11.30 -9.63 12.60
N VAL A 259 11.26 -9.47 11.27
CA VAL A 259 10.04 -9.04 10.58
C VAL A 259 8.96 -10.12 10.59
N ARG A 260 9.35 -11.40 10.46
CA ARG A 260 8.42 -12.52 10.61
C ARG A 260 7.80 -12.55 12.00
N GLU A 261 8.59 -12.29 13.04
CA GLU A 261 8.13 -12.16 14.42
C GLU A 261 7.17 -10.98 14.60
N MET A 262 7.52 -9.81 14.07
CA MET A 262 6.66 -8.62 14.16
C MET A 262 5.29 -8.89 13.52
N ARG A 263 5.26 -9.48 12.32
CA ARG A 263 4.02 -9.86 11.63
C ARG A 263 3.23 -10.91 12.42
N PHE A 264 3.91 -11.89 12.99
CA PHE A 264 3.30 -12.90 13.85
C PHE A 264 2.65 -12.28 15.10
N ARG A 265 3.35 -11.37 15.80
CA ARG A 265 2.82 -10.68 16.97
C ARG A 265 1.59 -9.85 16.63
N VAL A 266 1.59 -9.19 15.47
CA VAL A 266 0.41 -8.48 14.95
C VAL A 266 -0.76 -9.45 14.77
N GLU A 267 -0.56 -10.57 14.09
CA GLU A 267 -1.61 -11.56 13.85
C GLU A 267 -2.16 -12.15 15.15
N GLN A 268 -1.29 -12.51 16.11
CA GLN A 268 -1.69 -13.03 17.42
C GLN A 268 -2.49 -12.01 18.23
N ALA A 269 -2.11 -10.73 18.19
CA ALA A 269 -2.75 -9.70 19.01
C ALA A 269 -4.08 -9.21 18.45
N VAL A 270 -4.22 -9.07 17.13
CA VAL A 270 -5.40 -8.46 16.52
C VAL A 270 -6.19 -9.38 15.59
N GLY A 271 -5.68 -10.58 15.29
CA GLY A 271 -6.29 -11.53 14.35
C GLY A 271 -6.23 -11.07 12.89
N LEU A 272 -5.35 -10.13 12.55
CA LEU A 272 -5.22 -9.55 11.22
C LEU A 272 -3.80 -9.73 10.70
N THR A 273 -3.65 -9.95 9.41
CA THR A 273 -2.34 -10.09 8.78
C THR A 273 -1.82 -8.76 8.25
N CYS A 274 -0.50 -8.66 8.13
CA CYS A 274 0.17 -7.60 7.43
C CYS A 274 1.30 -8.15 6.56
N SER A 275 1.59 -7.45 5.47
CA SER A 275 2.78 -7.65 4.65
C SER A 275 3.85 -6.64 4.99
N ALA A 276 5.11 -7.00 4.74
CA ALA A 276 6.25 -6.14 5.05
C ALA A 276 7.31 -6.15 3.95
N GLY A 277 7.94 -5.01 3.73
CA GLY A 277 9.10 -4.89 2.84
C GLY A 277 10.31 -4.45 3.63
N ILE A 278 11.45 -5.09 3.40
CA ILE A 278 12.73 -4.80 4.05
C ILE A 278 13.68 -4.26 2.98
N ALA A 279 14.27 -3.10 3.20
CA ALA A 279 15.22 -2.50 2.27
C ALA A 279 16.16 -1.50 2.97
N PRO A 280 17.15 -0.94 2.25
CA PRO A 280 18.06 0.07 2.80
C PRO A 280 17.41 1.42 3.12
N ASN A 281 16.25 1.72 2.53
CA ASN A 281 15.55 2.98 2.73
C ASN A 281 14.03 2.82 2.61
N SER A 282 13.31 3.85 3.08
CA SER A 282 11.85 3.87 3.18
C SER A 282 11.13 3.68 1.85
N LEU A 283 11.63 4.31 0.77
CA LEU A 283 10.99 4.19 -0.55
C LEU A 283 11.05 2.74 -1.05
N LEU A 284 12.23 2.13 -1.03
CA LEU A 284 12.41 0.75 -1.47
C LEU A 284 11.65 -0.23 -0.57
N ALA A 285 11.66 0.00 0.75
CA ALA A 285 10.91 -0.84 1.69
C ALA A 285 9.41 -0.81 1.38
N LYS A 286 8.85 0.36 1.04
CA LYS A 286 7.44 0.46 0.61
C LYS A 286 7.17 -0.34 -0.67
N VAL A 287 8.02 -0.23 -1.68
CA VAL A 287 7.89 -1.04 -2.91
C VAL A 287 7.94 -2.54 -2.58
N CYS A 288 8.90 -2.96 -1.75
CA CYS A 288 9.08 -4.37 -1.37
C CYS A 288 7.85 -4.94 -0.65
N SER A 289 7.18 -4.14 0.19
CA SER A 289 6.03 -4.60 0.97
C SER A 289 4.84 -5.04 0.13
N ASP A 290 4.75 -4.56 -1.12
CA ASP A 290 3.68 -4.91 -2.04
C ASP A 290 3.93 -6.22 -2.81
N ILE A 291 5.18 -6.69 -2.89
CA ILE A 291 5.58 -7.80 -3.78
C ILE A 291 4.92 -9.11 -3.37
N ASN A 292 5.00 -9.45 -2.08
CA ASN A 292 4.50 -10.70 -1.52
C ASN A 292 3.19 -10.50 -0.74
N LYS A 293 2.37 -9.49 -1.09
CA LYS A 293 1.02 -9.34 -0.52
C LYS A 293 0.07 -10.43 -1.06
N PRO A 294 -0.90 -10.91 -0.25
CA PRO A 294 -1.08 -10.68 1.19
C PRO A 294 -0.20 -11.58 2.08
N ASN A 295 -0.08 -11.19 3.35
CA ASN A 295 0.52 -11.97 4.43
C ASN A 295 1.90 -12.54 4.07
N GLY A 296 2.73 -11.72 3.44
CA GLY A 296 4.08 -12.09 3.04
C GLY A 296 5.06 -10.94 3.21
N GLN A 297 6.34 -11.25 3.10
CA GLN A 297 7.40 -10.25 3.19
C GLN A 297 8.40 -10.40 2.05
N TYR A 298 9.08 -9.31 1.70
CA TYR A 298 10.16 -9.32 0.71
C TYR A 298 11.33 -8.49 1.20
N ARG A 299 12.55 -9.01 1.04
CA ARG A 299 13.79 -8.31 1.39
C ARG A 299 14.59 -7.98 0.15
N LEU A 300 14.82 -6.69 -0.05
CA LEU A 300 15.88 -6.19 -0.91
C LEU A 300 17.17 -6.07 -0.09
N LEU A 301 18.25 -6.70 -0.57
CA LEU A 301 19.52 -6.70 0.15
C LEU A 301 20.13 -5.30 0.24
N ASN A 302 20.86 -5.07 1.33
CA ASN A 302 21.63 -3.85 1.58
C ASN A 302 22.93 -3.84 0.79
N ASP A 303 22.79 -3.95 -0.52
CA ASP A 303 23.88 -3.99 -1.47
C ASP A 303 23.54 -3.12 -2.68
N LYS A 304 24.54 -2.40 -3.20
CA LYS A 304 24.33 -1.46 -4.30
C LYS A 304 23.92 -2.18 -5.58
N GLU A 305 24.55 -3.29 -5.92
CA GLU A 305 24.23 -4.03 -7.15
C GLU A 305 22.84 -4.65 -7.07
N ALA A 306 22.47 -5.20 -5.90
CA ALA A 306 21.12 -5.70 -5.66
C ALA A 306 20.06 -4.61 -5.85
N VAL A 307 20.29 -3.40 -5.30
CA VAL A 307 19.37 -2.26 -5.45
C VAL A 307 19.24 -1.82 -6.91
N LEU A 308 20.36 -1.64 -7.61
CA LEU A 308 20.33 -1.19 -9.01
C LEU A 308 19.71 -2.25 -9.94
N THR A 309 19.99 -3.54 -9.70
CA THR A 309 19.39 -4.64 -10.44
C THR A 309 17.88 -4.70 -10.22
N PHE A 310 17.44 -4.54 -8.98
CA PHE A 310 16.02 -4.49 -8.64
C PHE A 310 15.29 -3.34 -9.35
N LEU A 311 15.91 -2.16 -9.42
CA LEU A 311 15.31 -0.97 -10.04
C LEU A 311 15.29 -1.01 -11.56
N LYS A 312 16.28 -1.65 -12.19
CA LYS A 312 16.45 -1.65 -13.66
C LYS A 312 15.16 -1.93 -14.40
N ASP A 313 14.43 -2.98 -14.01
CA ASP A 313 13.20 -3.42 -14.66
C ASP A 313 11.91 -3.04 -13.92
N LEU A 314 12.02 -2.35 -12.78
CA LEU A 314 10.86 -1.96 -11.98
C LEU A 314 10.02 -0.90 -12.72
N PRO A 315 8.72 -1.13 -12.96
CA PRO A 315 7.86 -0.11 -13.57
C PRO A 315 7.80 1.15 -12.71
N ILE A 316 7.94 2.34 -13.31
CA ILE A 316 7.91 3.63 -12.59
C ILE A 316 6.65 3.82 -11.75
N ARG A 317 5.53 3.20 -12.16
CA ARG A 317 4.25 3.29 -11.45
C ARG A 317 4.26 2.65 -10.07
N LYS A 318 5.22 1.76 -9.80
CA LYS A 318 5.41 1.13 -8.48
C LYS A 318 6.08 2.07 -7.47
N ILE A 319 6.69 3.17 -7.93
CA ILE A 319 7.35 4.14 -7.07
C ILE A 319 6.31 5.07 -6.41
N SER A 320 6.35 5.15 -5.07
CA SER A 320 5.54 6.11 -4.34
C SER A 320 5.91 7.55 -4.75
N GLY A 321 4.90 8.35 -5.08
CA GLY A 321 5.05 9.68 -5.68
C GLY A 321 4.82 9.72 -7.20
N ILE A 322 4.95 8.59 -7.91
CA ILE A 322 4.61 8.51 -9.34
C ILE A 322 3.17 8.01 -9.51
N GLY A 323 2.24 8.96 -9.55
CA GLY A 323 0.82 8.72 -9.80
C GLY A 323 0.47 8.48 -11.28
N PRO A 324 -0.79 8.13 -11.60
CA PRO A 324 -1.22 7.79 -12.97
C PRO A 324 -0.98 8.89 -14.01
N VAL A 325 -1.02 10.17 -13.60
CA VAL A 325 -0.78 11.30 -14.50
C VAL A 325 0.71 11.37 -14.86
N THR A 326 1.60 11.34 -13.86
CA THR A 326 3.05 11.37 -14.08
C THR A 326 3.49 10.13 -14.87
N GLU A 327 2.98 8.95 -14.53
CA GLU A 327 3.20 7.72 -15.30
C GLU A 327 2.80 7.90 -16.77
N ALA A 328 1.57 8.34 -17.05
CA ALA A 328 1.09 8.49 -18.42
C ALA A 328 1.94 9.49 -19.24
N VAL A 329 2.38 10.57 -18.60
CA VAL A 329 3.25 11.58 -19.22
C VAL A 329 4.64 11.01 -19.51
N LEU A 330 5.25 10.30 -18.57
CA LEU A 330 6.57 9.68 -18.74
C LEU A 330 6.53 8.57 -19.81
N LYS A 331 5.51 7.70 -19.77
CA LYS A 331 5.29 6.68 -20.80
C LYS A 331 5.09 7.29 -22.18
N GLY A 332 4.33 8.38 -22.26
CA GLY A 332 4.10 9.11 -23.51
C GLY A 332 5.37 9.69 -24.16
N ILE A 333 6.46 9.81 -23.41
CA ILE A 333 7.78 10.22 -23.91
C ILE A 333 8.81 9.08 -23.92
N GLY A 334 8.38 7.83 -23.75
CA GLY A 334 9.22 6.64 -23.86
C GLY A 334 9.88 6.15 -22.56
N LEU A 335 9.45 6.65 -21.39
CA LEU A 335 9.99 6.25 -20.09
C LEU A 335 8.96 5.42 -19.30
N GLU A 336 9.24 4.14 -19.08
CA GLU A 336 8.31 3.20 -18.43
C GLU A 336 8.88 2.54 -17.17
N LYS A 337 10.18 2.37 -17.09
CA LYS A 337 10.92 1.68 -16.03
C LYS A 337 11.85 2.64 -15.28
N CYS A 338 12.23 2.28 -14.06
CA CYS A 338 13.16 3.11 -13.30
C CYS A 338 14.56 3.16 -13.93
N GLY A 339 14.98 2.10 -14.65
CA GLY A 339 16.22 2.10 -15.44
C GLY A 339 16.24 3.19 -16.53
N ASP A 340 15.11 3.42 -17.19
CA ASP A 340 14.98 4.45 -18.24
C ASP A 340 15.30 5.85 -17.68
N LEU A 341 14.97 6.10 -16.40
CA LEU A 341 15.26 7.38 -15.74
C LEU A 341 16.77 7.65 -15.60
N TYR A 342 17.58 6.58 -15.48
CA TYR A 342 19.04 6.71 -15.48
C TYR A 342 19.58 6.83 -16.91
N GLU A 343 19.13 5.96 -17.82
CA GLU A 343 19.60 5.92 -19.21
C GLU A 343 19.33 7.25 -19.92
N TRP A 344 18.18 7.88 -19.66
CA TRP A 344 17.75 9.13 -20.30
C TRP A 344 18.00 10.37 -19.44
N ARG A 345 18.90 10.29 -18.44
CA ARG A 345 19.14 11.40 -17.50
C ARG A 345 19.50 12.72 -18.18
N GLY A 346 20.27 12.71 -19.28
CA GLY A 346 20.57 13.94 -20.04
C GLY A 346 19.32 14.61 -20.61
N VAL A 347 18.40 13.83 -21.18
CA VAL A 347 17.10 14.33 -21.66
C VAL A 347 16.25 14.82 -20.50
N ILE A 348 16.22 14.09 -19.38
CA ILE A 348 15.46 14.45 -18.18
C ILE A 348 15.96 15.78 -17.59
N GLY A 349 17.28 15.99 -17.54
CA GLY A 349 17.90 17.23 -17.07
C GLY A 349 17.53 18.45 -17.90
N LEU A 350 17.35 18.29 -19.21
CA LEU A 350 16.89 19.37 -20.11
C LEU A 350 15.37 19.61 -20.06
N LEU A 351 14.59 18.59 -19.75
CA LEU A 351 13.13 18.60 -19.92
C LEU A 351 12.38 19.01 -18.65
N PHE A 352 12.90 18.64 -17.48
CA PHE A 352 12.23 18.79 -16.20
C PHE A 352 12.90 19.83 -15.31
N THR A 353 12.13 20.38 -14.36
CA THR A 353 12.67 21.28 -13.33
C THR A 353 13.66 20.55 -12.43
N GLN A 354 14.57 21.27 -11.78
CA GLN A 354 15.51 20.72 -10.80
C GLN A 354 14.91 19.75 -9.79
N LEU A 355 13.83 20.14 -9.14
CA LEU A 355 13.13 19.28 -8.18
C LEU A 355 12.69 17.93 -8.78
N SER A 356 12.28 17.93 -10.05
CA SER A 356 11.79 16.73 -10.73
C SER A 356 12.92 15.85 -11.24
N TYR A 357 13.94 16.41 -11.91
CA TYR A 357 15.06 15.58 -12.37
C TYR A 357 15.84 14.99 -11.20
N GLU A 358 16.01 15.73 -10.09
CA GLU A 358 16.72 15.20 -8.92
C GLU A 358 15.92 14.05 -8.29
N TYR A 359 14.59 14.22 -8.15
CA TYR A 359 13.72 13.13 -7.70
C TYR A 359 13.83 11.91 -8.61
N PHE A 360 13.78 12.07 -9.94
CA PHE A 360 13.90 10.95 -10.87
C PHE A 360 15.27 10.27 -10.80
N LEU A 361 16.36 11.01 -10.65
CA LEU A 361 17.69 10.44 -10.44
C LEU A 361 17.78 9.67 -9.12
N ARG A 362 17.23 10.21 -8.02
CA ARG A 362 17.16 9.50 -6.74
C ARG A 362 16.38 8.19 -6.88
N VAL A 363 15.26 8.18 -7.61
CA VAL A 363 14.50 6.97 -7.94
C VAL A 363 15.36 5.99 -8.72
N ALA A 364 16.03 6.44 -9.78
CA ALA A 364 16.84 5.58 -10.64
C ALA A 364 18.03 4.93 -9.91
N LEU A 365 18.59 5.65 -8.92
CA LEU A 365 19.70 5.18 -8.10
C LEU A 365 19.26 4.43 -6.82
N GLY A 366 17.98 4.52 -6.46
CA GLY A 366 17.45 3.97 -5.20
C GLY A 366 17.98 4.68 -3.95
N ILE A 367 18.29 5.97 -4.04
CA ILE A 367 18.91 6.74 -2.94
C ILE A 367 17.85 7.63 -2.28
N PHE A 368 17.42 7.21 -1.10
CA PHE A 368 16.49 7.93 -0.25
C PHE A 368 16.87 7.77 1.21
N HIS A 369 16.37 8.66 2.04
CA HIS A 369 16.52 8.54 3.48
C HIS A 369 15.62 7.44 4.05
N VAL A 370 16.09 6.82 5.13
CA VAL A 370 15.33 5.87 5.94
C VAL A 370 14.16 6.57 6.63
N PHE A 371 14.35 7.84 6.99
CA PHE A 371 13.34 8.69 7.58
C PHE A 371 13.15 9.96 6.75
N SER A 372 11.91 10.44 6.65
CA SER A 372 11.75 11.86 6.34
C SER A 372 12.31 12.66 7.51
N ALA A 373 13.22 13.61 7.23
CA ALA A 373 13.91 14.46 8.21
C ALA A 373 12.97 15.29 9.11
N ASP A 374 11.65 15.18 8.93
CA ASP A 374 10.63 15.97 9.58
C ASP A 374 9.59 15.06 10.26
N ARG A 375 10.04 14.22 11.21
CA ARG A 375 9.16 13.38 12.06
C ARG A 375 8.19 14.20 12.93
N LYS A 376 8.36 15.52 12.98
CA LYS A 376 7.48 16.49 13.66
C LYS A 376 6.90 17.50 12.69
N THR A 377 6.35 17.04 11.56
CA THR A 377 5.56 17.95 10.72
C THR A 377 4.38 18.49 11.53
N ARG A 378 4.37 19.81 11.75
CA ARG A 378 3.18 20.50 12.23
C ARG A 378 2.09 20.35 11.16
N GLN A 379 0.88 19.96 11.57
CA GLN A 379 -0.27 19.95 10.69
C GLN A 379 -0.40 21.31 9.98
N LYS A 380 -0.38 21.30 8.65
CA LYS A 380 -0.36 22.54 7.83
C LYS A 380 -1.76 23.09 7.53
N SER A 381 -2.77 22.22 7.53
CA SER A 381 -4.17 22.61 7.30
C SER A 381 -5.14 21.62 7.95
N ILE A 382 -6.37 22.07 8.21
CA ILE A 382 -7.52 21.25 8.61
C ILE A 382 -8.66 21.65 7.67
N SER A 383 -9.32 20.67 7.04
CA SER A 383 -10.48 20.91 6.19
C SER A 383 -11.59 19.90 6.46
N THR A 384 -12.81 20.27 6.05
CA THR A 384 -13.95 19.36 5.98
C THR A 384 -14.65 19.60 4.65
N GLU A 385 -15.02 18.53 3.97
CA GLU A 385 -15.80 18.58 2.73
C GLU A 385 -16.91 17.53 2.78
N ARG A 386 -17.99 17.79 2.03
CA ARG A 386 -19.11 16.86 1.84
C ARG A 386 -19.59 16.96 0.40
N THR A 387 -19.75 15.81 -0.24
CA THR A 387 -20.46 15.70 -1.51
C THR A 387 -21.95 15.47 -1.22
N PHE A 388 -22.80 16.25 -1.87
CA PHE A 388 -24.27 16.19 -1.75
C PHE A 388 -24.90 16.26 -3.16
N HIS A 389 -26.22 16.10 -3.25
CA HIS A 389 -26.92 16.18 -4.53
C HIS A 389 -26.87 17.60 -5.10
N PRO A 390 -26.73 17.78 -6.43
CA PRO A 390 -26.75 19.09 -7.04
C PRO A 390 -28.02 19.86 -6.68
N THR A 391 -27.87 21.09 -6.20
CA THR A 391 -28.98 22.00 -5.91
C THR A 391 -28.60 23.42 -6.32
N GLY A 392 -29.57 24.16 -6.88
CA GLY A 392 -29.48 25.60 -7.09
C GLY A 392 -30.15 26.41 -5.96
N ASP A 393 -30.78 25.74 -5.00
CA ASP A 393 -31.48 26.39 -3.90
C ASP A 393 -30.49 26.84 -2.82
N LEU A 394 -30.48 28.15 -2.55
CA LEU A 394 -29.60 28.75 -1.56
C LEU A 394 -29.95 28.29 -0.14
N GLY A 395 -31.22 28.05 0.16
CA GLY A 395 -31.66 27.53 1.46
C GLY A 395 -31.05 26.17 1.76
N ALA A 396 -31.19 25.22 0.84
CA ALA A 396 -30.60 23.88 0.93
C ALA A 396 -29.06 23.92 1.02
N LEU A 397 -28.39 24.83 0.28
CA LEU A 397 -26.94 25.00 0.41
C LEU A 397 -26.54 25.50 1.80
N LEU A 398 -27.26 26.47 2.35
CA LEU A 398 -27.01 26.98 3.69
C LEU A 398 -27.27 25.90 4.75
N GLU A 399 -28.31 25.09 4.60
CA GLU A 399 -28.56 23.95 5.50
C GLU A 399 -27.44 22.91 5.45
N GLU A 400 -26.95 22.53 4.26
CA GLU A 400 -25.82 21.61 4.11
C GLU A 400 -24.55 22.18 4.77
N MET A 401 -24.31 23.49 4.65
CA MET A 401 -23.18 24.17 5.30
C MET A 401 -23.33 24.26 6.83
N LEU A 402 -24.54 24.55 7.33
CA LEU A 402 -24.81 24.81 8.74
C LEU A 402 -25.03 23.53 9.58
N SER A 403 -25.49 22.44 8.96
CA SER A 403 -25.79 21.17 9.64
C SER A 403 -24.62 20.59 10.46
N ARG A 404 -23.38 21.04 10.21
CA ARG A 404 -22.18 20.65 10.97
C ARG A 404 -21.72 21.64 12.04
N TYR A 405 -22.14 22.90 12.00
CA TYR A 405 -21.70 23.88 13.00
C TYR A 405 -22.45 23.74 14.32
N PHE A 406 -23.65 23.15 14.33
CA PHE A 406 -24.54 23.14 15.49
C PHE A 406 -24.74 21.79 16.21
N PHE A 407 -24.07 20.71 15.78
CA PHE A 407 -24.20 19.40 16.45
C PHE A 407 -22.86 18.72 16.69
N LYS A 408 -22.06 19.30 17.60
CA LYS A 408 -21.09 18.60 18.45
C LYS A 408 -20.93 19.38 19.77
N SER A 409 -21.93 19.26 20.64
CA SER A 409 -21.81 19.51 22.09
C SER A 409 -21.74 18.19 22.81
#